data_AF-G0MZR7-F1
#
_entry.id   AF-G0MZR7-F1
#
_cell.length_a   1.000
_cell.length_b   1.000
_cell.length_c   1.000
_cell.angle_alpha   90.00
_cell.angle_beta   90.00
_cell.angle_gamma   90.00
#
_symmetry.space_group_name_H-M   'P 1'
#
loop_
_entity.id
_entity.type
_entity.pdbx_description
1 polymer ?
#
loop_
_entity_poly.entity_id
_entity_poly.type
_entity_poly.pdbx_seq_one_letter_code
_entity_poly.pdbx_strand_id
1 'polypeptide(L)'
;MVHNVYDTESRYKSYESYLATKAVCIIILSQVVCLFATSAVPMVFKQFQNEMPPIVYHLVIAYQAGLTYANFLVPIIIWYQTDRISERRRIMINKLKEQTESADDHFASLEIYWR
;
A
#
# COMPACT_ATOMS: atom_id res chain seq x y z
N MET A 1 33.32 -7.52 24.26
CA MET A 1 31.95 -7.23 24.73
C MET A 1 31.31 -6.33 23.67
N VAL A 2 30.69 -6.92 22.64
CA VAL A 2 30.06 -6.16 21.56
C VAL A 2 28.74 -5.64 22.10
N HIS A 3 28.68 -4.35 22.43
CA HIS A 3 27.40 -3.67 22.62
C HIS A 3 26.69 -3.71 21.26
N ASN A 4 25.82 -4.71 21.07
CA ASN A 4 24.84 -4.71 20.01
C ASN A 4 23.80 -3.65 20.40
N VAL A 5 24.13 -2.38 20.14
CA VAL A 5 23.21 -1.26 20.28
C VAL A 5 22.02 -1.63 19.40
N TYR A 6 20.90 -1.92 20.04
CA TYR A 6 19.67 -2.36 19.37
C TYR A 6 19.13 -1.14 18.60
N ASP A 7 19.62 -0.97 17.38
CA ASP A 7 19.37 0.21 16.56
C ASP A 7 17.96 0.12 15.97
N THR A 8 17.01 0.56 16.78
CA THR A 8 15.59 0.64 16.47
C THR A 8 15.37 1.42 15.18
N GLU A 9 16.17 2.45 14.91
CA GLU A 9 16.06 3.29 13.72
C GLU A 9 16.30 2.48 12.43
N SER A 10 17.32 1.60 12.42
CA SER A 10 17.60 0.73 11.27
C SER A 10 16.48 -0.28 10.99
N ARG A 11 15.86 -0.82 12.05
CA ARG A 11 14.79 -1.82 11.94
C ARG A 11 13.48 -1.17 11.45
N TYR A 12 13.17 0.02 11.95
CA TYR A 12 12.02 0.79 11.48
C TYR A 12 12.19 1.23 10.02
N LYS A 13 13.38 1.66 9.60
CA LYS A 13 13.68 2.01 8.21
C LYS A 13 13.55 0.83 7.25
N SER A 14 14.00 -0.35 7.68
CA SER A 14 13.84 -1.59 6.91
C SER A 14 12.37 -2.00 6.79
N TYR A 15 11.58 -1.88 7.86
CA TYR A 15 10.15 -2.17 7.84
C TYR A 15 9.37 -1.18 6.94
N GLU A 16 9.73 0.09 6.96
CA GLU A 16 9.16 1.13 6.09
C GLU A 16 9.48 0.86 4.61
N SER A 17 10.74 0.51 4.31
CA SER A 17 11.15 0.14 2.97
C SER A 17 10.40 -1.10 2.48
N TYR A 18 10.17 -2.07 3.37
CA TYR A 18 9.36 -3.25 3.08
C TYR A 18 7.90 -2.91 2.81
N LEU A 19 7.28 -2.06 3.64
CA LEU A 19 5.86 -1.70 3.48
C LEU A 19 5.63 -0.87 2.22
N ALA A 20 6.54 0.07 1.91
CA ALA A 20 6.53 0.83 0.67
C ALA A 20 6.72 -0.10 -0.55
N THR A 21 7.68 -1.03 -0.49
CA THR A 21 7.91 -2.01 -1.57
C THR A 21 6.69 -2.91 -1.77
N LYS A 22 6.06 -3.37 -0.68
CA LYS A 22 4.82 -4.18 -0.75
C LYS A 22 3.70 -3.41 -1.43
N ALA A 23 3.51 -2.13 -1.10
CA ALA A 23 2.52 -1.28 -1.76
C ALA A 23 2.83 -1.16 -3.26
N VAL A 24 4.08 -0.82 -3.62
CA VAL A 24 4.52 -0.72 -5.02
C VAL A 24 4.31 -2.04 -5.77
N CYS A 25 4.63 -3.19 -5.18
CA CYS A 25 4.38 -4.50 -5.78
C CYS A 25 2.89 -4.76 -6.06
N ILE A 26 2.00 -4.43 -5.12
CA ILE A 26 0.55 -4.58 -5.32
C ILE A 26 0.09 -3.70 -6.49
N ILE A 27 0.63 -2.49 -6.63
CA ILE A 27 0.31 -1.63 -7.77
C ILE A 27 0.79 -2.26 -9.08
N ILE A 28 2.04 -2.69 -9.15
CA ILE A 28 2.59 -3.28 -10.38
C ILE A 28 1.72 -4.46 -10.81
N LEU A 29 1.33 -5.33 -9.87
CA LEU A 29 0.42 -6.43 -10.15
C LEU A 29 -0.95 -5.94 -10.65
N SER A 30 -1.54 -4.92 -10.02
CA SER A 30 -2.82 -4.35 -10.46
C SER A 30 -2.74 -3.75 -11.87
N GLN A 31 -1.63 -3.10 -12.23
CA GLN A 31 -1.42 -2.52 -13.55
C GLN A 31 -1.22 -3.62 -14.60
N VAL A 32 -0.47 -4.68 -14.29
CA VAL A 32 -0.32 -5.84 -15.16
C VAL A 32 -1.68 -6.48 -15.44
N VAL A 33 -2.53 -6.65 -14.41
CA VAL A 33 -3.88 -7.18 -14.57
C VAL A 33 -4.76 -6.24 -15.42
N CYS A 34 -4.71 -4.92 -15.20
CA CYS A 34 -5.48 -3.96 -15.99
C CYS A 34 -5.06 -3.94 -17.46
N LEU A 35 -3.74 -3.97 -17.74
CA LEU A 35 -3.21 -4.02 -19.10
C LEU A 35 -3.58 -5.33 -19.80
N PHE A 36 -3.49 -6.45 -19.07
CA PHE A 36 -3.92 -7.75 -19.58
C PHE A 36 -5.42 -7.73 -19.94
N ALA A 37 -6.27 -7.20 -19.06
CA ALA A 37 -7.71 -7.07 -19.31
C ALA A 37 -7.99 -6.15 -20.51
N THR A 38 -7.28 -5.03 -20.62
CA THR A 38 -7.43 -4.08 -21.74
C THR A 38 -7.10 -4.72 -23.09
N SER A 39 -6.16 -5.68 -23.13
CA SER A 39 -5.80 -6.41 -24.35
C SER A 39 -6.71 -7.61 -24.62
N ALA A 40 -6.97 -8.43 -23.59
CA ALA A 40 -7.71 -9.69 -23.73
C ALA A 40 -9.21 -9.47 -23.98
N VAL A 41 -9.84 -8.48 -23.34
CA VAL A 41 -11.28 -8.24 -23.46
C VAL A 41 -11.68 -7.85 -24.89
N PRO A 42 -11.06 -6.86 -25.55
CA PRO A 42 -11.38 -6.55 -26.94
C PRO A 42 -11.11 -7.73 -27.89
N MET A 43 -10.07 -8.53 -27.61
CA MET A 43 -9.74 -9.71 -28.41
C MET A 43 -10.87 -10.75 -28.39
N VAL A 44 -11.39 -11.07 -27.20
CA VAL A 44 -12.53 -11.99 -27.04
C VAL A 44 -13.79 -11.39 -27.65
N PHE A 45 -14.09 -10.13 -27.36
CA PHE A 45 -15.32 -9.47 -27.84
C PHE A 45 -15.35 -9.32 -29.36
N LYS A 46 -14.19 -9.19 -30.01
CA LYS A 46 -14.09 -9.19 -31.47
C LYS A 46 -14.52 -10.53 -32.09
N GLN A 47 -14.33 -11.66 -31.40
CA GLN A 47 -14.80 -12.96 -31.88
C GLN A 47 -16.34 -13.06 -31.87
N PHE A 48 -17.00 -12.38 -30.94
CA PHE A 48 -18.47 -12.37 -30.80
C PHE A 48 -19.14 -11.13 -31.43
N GLN A 49 -18.39 -10.36 -32.23
CA GLN A 49 -18.86 -9.08 -32.78
C GLN A 49 -20.16 -9.20 -33.59
N ASN A 50 -20.37 -10.32 -34.29
CA ASN A 50 -21.55 -10.53 -35.13
C ASN A 50 -22.81 -10.90 -34.33
N GLU A 51 -22.66 -11.37 -33.10
CA GLU A 51 -23.78 -11.76 -32.22
C GLU A 51 -24.16 -10.65 -31.24
N MET A 52 -23.36 -9.58 -31.16
CA MET A 52 -23.55 -8.49 -30.22
C MET A 52 -24.16 -7.23 -30.87
N PRO A 53 -25.03 -6.50 -30.14
CA PRO A 53 -25.43 -5.16 -30.55
C PRO A 53 -24.21 -4.22 -30.64
N PRO A 54 -24.08 -3.41 -31.72
CA PRO A 54 -22.93 -2.52 -31.92
C PRO A 54 -22.70 -1.54 -30.76
N ILE A 55 -23.78 -1.07 -30.14
CA ILE A 55 -23.74 -0.21 -28.96
C ILE A 55 -22.96 -0.85 -27.82
N VAL A 56 -23.22 -2.12 -27.52
CA VAL A 56 -22.55 -2.83 -26.41
C VAL A 56 -21.07 -3.01 -26.71
N TYR A 57 -20.74 -3.35 -27.96
CA TYR A 57 -19.36 -3.52 -28.40
C TYR A 57 -18.53 -2.24 -28.24
N HIS A 58 -19.04 -1.11 -28.74
CA HIS A 58 -18.34 0.17 -28.63
C HIS A 58 -18.20 0.65 -27.18
N LEU A 59 -19.22 0.41 -26.35
CA LEU A 59 -19.20 0.80 -24.94
C LEU A 59 -18.15 0.01 -24.14
N VAL A 60 -18.00 -1.29 -24.42
CA VAL A 60 -16.98 -2.14 -23.79
C VAL A 60 -15.57 -1.73 -24.20
N ILE A 61 -15.35 -1.41 -25.48
CA ILE A 61 -14.03 -0.91 -25.94
C ILE A 61 -13.71 0.45 -25.32
N ALA A 62 -14.68 1.37 -25.27
CA ALA A 62 -14.51 2.66 -24.63
C ALA A 62 -14.23 2.53 -23.13
N TYR A 63 -14.91 1.61 -22.45
CA TYR A 63 -14.67 1.30 -21.05
C TYR A 63 -13.24 0.79 -20.81
N GLN A 64 -12.73 -0.09 -21.67
CA GLN A 64 -11.36 -0.59 -21.53
C GLN A 64 -10.30 0.48 -21.77
N ALA A 65 -10.53 1.41 -22.70
CA ALA A 65 -9.67 2.59 -22.85
C ALA A 65 -9.69 3.46 -21.59
N GLY A 66 -10.87 3.63 -20.97
CA GLY A 66 -10.99 4.31 -19.67
C GLY A 66 -10.20 3.63 -18.55
N LEU A 67 -10.23 2.29 -18.50
CA LEU A 67 -9.49 1.49 -17.52
C LEU A 67 -7.97 1.68 -17.66
N THR A 68 -7.47 1.85 -18.88
CA THR A 68 -6.05 2.13 -19.14
C THR A 68 -5.66 3.52 -18.66
N TYR A 69 -6.52 4.53 -18.84
CA TYR A 69 -6.27 5.87 -18.33
C TYR A 69 -6.32 5.95 -16.80
N ALA A 70 -7.14 5.13 -16.15
CA ALA A 70 -7.19 5.06 -14.69
C ALA A 70 -5.82 4.65 -14.07
N ASN A 71 -4.97 3.93 -14.81
CA ASN A 71 -3.63 3.57 -14.36
C ASN A 71 -2.73 4.79 -14.07
N PHE A 72 -2.99 5.95 -14.68
CA PHE A 72 -2.25 7.19 -14.38
C PHE A 72 -2.54 7.74 -12.98
N LEU A 73 -3.70 7.44 -12.40
CA LEU A 73 -4.05 7.85 -11.05
C LEU A 73 -3.43 6.95 -9.98
N VAL A 74 -3.02 5.74 -10.37
CA VAL A 74 -2.50 4.74 -9.43
C VAL A 74 -1.26 5.25 -8.69
N PRO A 75 -0.19 5.78 -9.34
CA PRO A 75 0.97 6.36 -8.66
C PRO A 75 0.62 7.47 -7.65
N ILE A 76 -0.36 8.31 -7.98
CA ILE A 76 -0.83 9.40 -7.11
C ILE A 76 -1.46 8.81 -5.84
N ILE A 77 -2.28 7.76 -5.99
CA ILE A 77 -2.89 7.05 -4.86
C ILE A 77 -1.82 6.40 -3.98
N ILE A 78 -0.76 5.81 -4.56
CA ILE A 78 0.35 5.25 -3.76
C ILE A 78 1.01 6.35 -2.95
N TRP A 79 1.40 7.43 -3.63
CA TRP A 79 2.12 8.51 -2.99
C TRP A 79 1.32 9.07 -1.81
N TYR A 80 0.03 9.31 -2.00
CA TYR A 80 -0.87 9.73 -0.94
C TYR A 80 -0.98 8.73 0.21
N GLN A 81 -1.10 7.43 -0.07
CA GLN A 81 -1.21 6.42 0.98
C GLN A 81 0.11 6.24 1.75
N THR A 82 1.25 6.29 1.05
CA THR A 82 2.59 6.25 1.66
C THR A 82 2.81 7.46 2.56
N ASP A 83 2.40 8.65 2.12
CA ASP A 83 2.51 9.87 2.92
C ASP A 83 1.64 9.79 4.18
N ARG A 84 0.38 9.33 4.06
CA ARG A 84 -0.50 9.11 5.22
C ARG A 84 0.03 8.08 6.20
N ILE A 85 0.63 7.00 5.72
CA ILE A 85 1.26 5.98 6.59
C ILE A 85 2.44 6.61 7.34
N SER A 86 3.24 7.42 6.64
CA SER A 86 4.39 8.13 7.22
C SER A 86 3.95 9.15 8.28
N GLU A 87 2.87 9.90 8.02
CA GLU A 87 2.31 10.88 8.95
C GLU A 87 1.73 10.22 10.20
N ARG A 88 0.92 9.16 10.03
CA ARG A 88 0.36 8.37 11.16
C ARG A 88 1.47 7.81 12.05
N ARG A 89 2.60 7.40 11.47
CA ARG A 89 3.78 6.95 12.22
C ARG A 89 4.39 8.08 13.05
N ARG A 90 4.61 9.27 12.46
CA ARG A 90 5.15 10.42 13.20
C ARG A 90 4.29 10.75 14.41
N ILE A 91 2.98 10.71 14.24
CA ILE A 91 2.01 10.92 15.33
C ILE A 91 2.15 9.82 16.39
N MET A 92 2.24 8.55 15.99
CA MET A 92 2.37 7.43 16.94
C MET A 92 3.70 7.44 17.70
N ILE A 93 4.82 7.77 17.03
CA ILE A 93 6.13 7.92 17.68
C ILE A 93 6.10 9.07 18.68
N ASN A 94 5.54 10.22 18.31
CA ASN A 94 5.41 11.35 19.23
C ASN A 94 4.52 10.98 20.42
N LYS A 95 3.42 10.27 20.21
CA LYS A 95 2.58 9.75 21.29
C LYS A 95 3.33 8.79 22.21
N LEU A 96 4.13 7.87 21.68
CA LEU A 96 4.94 6.96 22.50
C LEU A 96 6.06 7.67 23.26
N LYS A 97 6.62 8.74 22.67
CA LYS A 97 7.61 9.60 23.33
C LYS A 97 6.98 10.45 24.43
N GLU A 98 5.74 10.89 24.26
CA GLU A 98 4.94 11.58 25.29
C GLU A 98 4.41 10.60 26.36
N GLN A 99 4.06 9.36 25.96
CA GLN A 99 3.73 8.23 26.84
C GLN A 99 4.97 7.53 27.40
N THR A 100 6.17 8.10 27.27
CA THR A 100 7.26 7.73 28.18
C THR A 100 6.93 8.33 29.55
N GLU A 101 5.83 7.81 30.12
CA GLU A 101 5.51 7.82 31.53
C GLU A 101 6.75 7.40 32.30
N SER A 102 6.94 8.09 33.41
CA SER A 102 8.14 8.09 34.23
C SER A 102 8.68 6.68 34.41
N ALA A 103 10.02 6.51 34.43
CA ALA A 103 10.63 5.24 34.79
C ALA A 103 9.97 4.61 36.04
N ASP A 104 9.42 5.45 36.92
CA ASP A 104 8.61 5.10 38.08
C ASP A 104 7.38 4.21 37.79
N ASP A 105 6.63 4.42 36.70
CA ASP A 105 5.45 3.58 36.37
C ASP A 105 5.87 2.19 35.88
N HIS A 106 7.02 2.11 35.19
CA HIS A 106 7.60 0.83 34.79
C HIS A 106 8.15 0.06 36.00
N PHE A 107 8.83 0.74 36.92
CA PHE A 107 9.30 0.14 38.18
C PHE A 107 8.15 -0.26 39.12
N ALA A 108 7.07 0.54 39.19
CA ALA A 108 5.88 0.20 39.95
C ALA A 108 5.19 -1.07 39.41
N SER A 109 5.16 -1.25 38.08
CA SER A 109 4.63 -2.48 37.49
C SER A 109 5.50 -3.71 37.78
N LEU A 110 6.83 -3.55 37.84
CA LEU A 110 7.77 -4.62 38.19
C LEU A 110 7.67 -5.00 39.68
N GLU A 111 7.45 -4.03 40.57
CA GLU A 111 7.28 -4.29 42.01
C GLU A 111 6.02 -5.12 42.31
N ILE A 112 4.95 -4.95 41.54
CA ILE A 112 3.73 -5.77 41.65
C ILE A 112 3.97 -7.23 41.24
N TYR A 113 4.87 -7.49 40.29
CA TYR A 113 5.19 -8.85 39.83
C TYR A 113 6.24 -9.57 40.69
N TRP A 114 7.04 -8.82 41.46
CA TRP A 114 8.08 -9.35 42.34
C TRP A 114 7.61 -9.62 43.78
N ARG A 115 6.31 -9.45 44.05
CA ARG A 115 5.68 -9.72 45.35
C ARG A 115 4.78 -10.95 45.29
#